data_AF-A0A1V6DVK1-F1
#
_entry.id   AF-A0A1V6DVK1-F1
#
_cell.length_a   1.000
_cell.length_b   1.000
_cell.length_c   1.000
_cell.angle_alpha   90.00
_cell.angle_beta   90.00
_cell.angle_gamma   90.00
#
_symmetry.space_group_name_H-M   'P 1'
#
loop_
_entity.id
_entity.type
_entity.pdbx_description
1 polymer ?
#
loop_
_entity_poly.entity_id
_entity_poly.type
_entity_poly.pdbx_seq_one_letter_code
_entity_poly.pdbx_strand_id
1 'polypeptide(L)'
;MNNKINKLSIVILGFLVFVAVALFFLSNSYSYSDVDLGWHLRIGQDILKSGQVPVFNDYNYTLSGQKWVDHEWLLNAGMALLFNHGKFINLHLVFLLVLLVTAFFVWRRNINLLGNKIVFKLGSAIWLFLGLLASRPHLGIRVQEFGLLGMAILFWIFSGPSRSRHYFWYLPPIFWLWANIHGSFLLGLALLGAYCIYAFASPLFKHVNHWQLFRVDSFDLKFKKQLLVIFTLSVLATLINPYGVDLYAFLGTYTHTTYMVYIREWQSQFVFPLFYVQIFYLALAAVALIMLIKDRRKNLFIFSWWEAFLFVFFFILAIKSRRHFPLFVLASLPFLSVAFQEFSAQIIGLAKRCRSLIWRALAIFLMFILVIYQAVNIPWFQNSIQDFCGRKYPCAAVEYLRARPDLLNKRLFNSYDWGGYLLWAYPERQIFIDGRMPQAEYRHHTILEEYLRFRSGSEDIGNLLNTYQIDLVLLKKSVGPLALRSWEKLFFQISEEELTAPDYLRLYLDSSLDWQVVFEDNISIIYERQKN
;
A
#
# COMPACT_ATOMS: atom_id res chain seq x y z
N MET A 1 27.29 -14.77 -33.43
CA MET A 1 26.66 -13.46 -33.16
C MET A 1 25.33 -13.54 -32.42
N ASN A 2 24.37 -14.39 -32.83
CA ASN A 2 23.02 -14.45 -32.22
C ASN A 2 22.96 -14.65 -30.70
N ASN A 3 23.84 -15.47 -30.10
CA ASN A 3 23.86 -15.66 -28.65
C ASN A 3 24.38 -14.44 -27.86
N LYS A 4 25.30 -13.66 -28.43
CA LYS A 4 25.81 -12.43 -27.80
C LYS A 4 24.75 -11.31 -27.86
N ILE A 5 24.07 -11.15 -29.01
CA ILE A 5 22.97 -10.19 -29.17
C ILE A 5 21.81 -10.53 -28.21
N ASN A 6 21.45 -11.82 -28.09
CA ASN A 6 20.42 -12.25 -27.15
C ASN A 6 20.77 -11.93 -25.68
N LYS A 7 22.02 -12.17 -25.26
CA LYS A 7 22.46 -11.84 -23.90
C LYS A 7 22.44 -10.33 -23.64
N LEU A 8 22.89 -9.53 -24.61
CA LEU A 8 22.91 -8.08 -24.49
C LEU A 8 21.48 -7.48 -24.37
N SER A 9 20.55 -7.92 -25.23
CA SER A 9 19.15 -7.46 -25.14
C SER A 9 18.48 -7.85 -23.82
N ILE A 10 18.84 -8.98 -23.21
CA ILE A 10 18.33 -9.41 -21.90
C ILE A 10 18.81 -8.45 -20.80
N VAL A 11 20.09 -8.09 -20.81
CA VAL A 11 20.67 -7.19 -19.81
C VAL A 11 20.06 -5.79 -19.95
N ILE A 12 19.97 -5.29 -21.19
CA ILE A 12 19.35 -3.99 -21.49
C ILE A 12 17.89 -3.96 -21.04
N LEU A 13 17.10 -4.99 -21.36
CA LEU A 13 15.69 -5.04 -20.95
C LEU A 13 15.55 -5.09 -19.43
N GLY A 14 16.33 -5.92 -18.75
CA GLY A 14 16.33 -5.98 -17.29
C GLY A 14 16.65 -4.61 -16.69
N PHE A 15 17.71 -3.96 -17.19
CA PHE A 15 18.09 -2.62 -16.79
C PHE A 15 16.97 -1.60 -17.04
N LEU A 16 16.36 -1.59 -18.23
CA LEU A 16 15.25 -0.70 -18.57
C LEU A 16 14.03 -0.90 -17.66
N VAL A 17 13.75 -2.13 -17.22
CA VAL A 17 12.67 -2.38 -16.24
C VAL A 17 13.00 -1.74 -14.91
N PHE A 18 14.20 -1.93 -14.37
CA PHE A 18 14.60 -1.29 -13.10
C PHE A 18 14.62 0.23 -13.21
N VAL A 19 15.05 0.78 -14.35
CA VAL A 19 14.97 2.22 -14.64
C VAL A 19 13.50 2.68 -14.70
N ALA A 20 12.62 1.94 -15.38
CA ALA A 20 11.20 2.27 -15.45
C ALA A 20 10.52 2.21 -14.06
N VAL A 21 10.87 1.23 -13.22
CA VAL A 21 10.42 1.16 -11.82
C VAL A 21 10.91 2.38 -11.05
N ALA A 22 12.17 2.75 -11.19
CA ALA A 22 12.74 3.90 -10.50
C ALA A 22 12.08 5.22 -10.90
N LEU A 23 11.92 5.47 -12.20
CA LEU A 23 11.27 6.68 -12.71
C LEU A 23 9.79 6.72 -12.36
N PHE A 24 9.11 5.57 -12.39
CA PHE A 24 7.73 5.47 -11.92
C PHE A 24 7.63 5.86 -10.44
N PHE A 25 8.51 5.32 -9.58
CA PHE A 25 8.52 5.65 -8.16
C PHE A 25 8.78 7.14 -7.93
N LEU A 26 9.78 7.72 -8.60
CA LEU A 26 10.09 9.14 -8.46
C LEU A 26 8.88 9.99 -8.87
N SER A 27 8.32 9.75 -10.07
CA SER A 27 7.14 10.47 -10.53
C SER A 27 5.97 10.36 -9.55
N ASN A 28 5.74 9.15 -9.02
CA ASN A 28 4.63 8.90 -8.12
C ASN A 28 4.84 9.48 -6.72
N SER A 29 6.02 9.33 -6.13
CA SER A 29 6.33 9.78 -4.77
C SER A 29 6.35 11.30 -4.64
N TYR A 30 6.69 12.04 -5.70
CA TYR A 30 6.51 13.50 -5.73
C TYR A 30 5.03 13.91 -5.91
N SER A 31 4.26 13.12 -6.66
CA SER A 31 2.85 13.44 -6.95
C SER A 31 1.89 13.04 -5.82
N TYR A 32 2.24 12.01 -5.04
CA TYR A 32 1.40 11.40 -4.01
C TYR A 32 2.12 11.44 -2.66
N SER A 33 1.46 12.02 -1.65
CA SER A 33 1.98 12.10 -0.28
C SER A 33 0.99 11.36 0.59
N ASP A 34 1.48 10.38 1.34
CA ASP A 34 0.68 9.67 2.32
C ASP A 34 0.16 10.65 3.38
N VAL A 35 -1.14 10.57 3.69
CA VAL A 35 -1.77 11.39 4.74
C VAL A 35 -1.19 11.09 6.12
N ASP A 36 -0.65 9.88 6.26
CA ASP A 36 -0.09 9.35 7.50
C ASP A 36 1.39 9.68 7.69
N LEU A 37 2.09 10.18 6.66
CA LEU A 37 3.53 10.46 6.71
C LEU A 37 3.93 11.37 7.89
N GLY A 38 3.11 12.37 8.20
CA GLY A 38 3.41 13.31 9.27
C GLY A 38 3.52 12.63 10.63
N TRP A 39 2.56 11.79 11.01
CA TRP A 39 2.62 11.17 12.33
C TRP A 39 3.75 10.15 12.45
N HIS A 40 4.11 9.43 11.37
CA HIS A 40 5.30 8.57 11.35
C HIS A 40 6.57 9.37 11.70
N LEU A 41 6.74 10.54 11.08
CA LEU A 41 7.88 11.42 11.35
C LEU A 41 7.85 11.96 12.78
N ARG A 42 6.67 12.39 13.25
CA ARG A 42 6.53 12.95 14.61
C ARG A 42 6.86 11.91 15.68
N ILE A 43 6.23 10.74 15.60
CA ILE A 43 6.43 9.67 16.57
C ILE A 43 7.86 9.16 16.51
N GLY A 44 8.42 9.03 15.30
CA GLY A 44 9.84 8.72 15.15
C GLY A 44 10.76 9.72 15.84
N GLN A 45 10.47 11.02 15.74
CA GLN A 45 11.23 12.06 16.44
C GLN A 45 11.09 11.95 17.97
N ASP A 46 9.89 11.65 18.47
CA ASP A 46 9.64 11.43 19.89
C ASP A 46 10.39 10.19 20.42
N ILE A 47 10.42 9.10 19.65
CA ILE A 47 11.19 7.88 19.97
C ILE A 47 12.70 8.18 20.00
N LEU A 48 13.22 8.87 18.99
CA LEU A 48 14.65 9.23 18.94
C LEU A 48 15.06 10.17 20.08
N LYS A 49 14.15 11.05 20.52
CA LYS A 49 14.40 12.01 21.61
C LYS A 49 14.32 11.36 22.99
N SER A 50 13.33 10.50 23.22
CA SER A 50 13.06 9.89 24.54
C SER A 50 13.82 8.58 24.75
N GLY A 51 14.21 7.90 23.68
CA GLY A 51 14.73 6.53 23.71
C GLY A 51 13.67 5.47 24.04
N GLN A 52 12.38 5.84 24.06
CA GLN A 52 11.27 4.97 24.44
C GLN A 52 10.20 4.96 23.34
N VAL A 53 9.51 3.83 23.20
CA VAL A 53 8.36 3.73 22.32
C VAL A 53 7.09 4.21 23.03
N PRO A 54 6.12 4.82 22.30
CA PRO A 54 4.90 5.33 22.92
C PRO A 54 4.02 4.19 23.44
N VAL A 55 3.60 4.29 24.70
CA VAL A 55 2.65 3.34 25.32
C VAL A 55 1.24 3.94 25.42
N PHE A 56 1.16 5.26 25.51
CA PHE A 56 -0.09 6.01 25.60
C PHE A 56 -0.23 6.97 24.42
N ASN A 57 -1.47 7.25 24.01
CA ASN A 57 -1.77 8.26 23.02
C ASN A 57 -2.06 9.60 23.71
N ASP A 58 -1.10 10.52 23.68
CA ASP A 58 -1.26 11.88 24.24
C ASP A 58 -1.35 12.98 23.16
N TYR A 59 -1.39 12.56 21.90
CA TYR A 59 -1.39 13.43 20.73
C TYR A 59 -2.79 13.99 20.41
N ASN A 60 -3.83 13.24 20.76
CA ASN A 60 -5.22 13.60 20.50
C ASN A 60 -5.92 13.77 21.84
N TYR A 61 -6.64 14.88 22.02
CA TYR A 61 -7.35 15.10 23.28
C TYR A 61 -8.55 14.16 23.45
N THR A 62 -9.04 13.55 22.35
CA THR A 62 -10.12 12.56 22.37
C THR A 62 -9.66 11.22 22.93
N LEU A 63 -8.47 10.75 22.55
CA LEU A 63 -7.92 9.45 22.98
C LEU A 63 -6.80 9.60 24.02
N SER A 64 -6.71 10.77 24.65
CA SER A 64 -5.66 11.11 25.62
C SER A 64 -5.57 10.05 26.73
N GLY A 65 -4.38 9.50 26.96
CA GLY A 65 -4.15 8.48 27.98
C GLY A 65 -4.63 7.06 27.63
N GLN A 66 -5.23 6.83 26.46
CA GLN A 66 -5.52 5.47 26.01
C GLN A 66 -4.24 4.74 25.64
N LYS A 67 -4.19 3.43 25.91
CA LYS A 67 -3.07 2.58 25.48
C LYS A 67 -3.00 2.51 23.96
N TRP A 68 -1.81 2.64 23.43
CA TRP A 68 -1.54 2.49 22.00
C TRP A 68 -0.29 1.66 21.77
N VAL A 69 -0.33 0.83 20.72
CA VAL A 69 0.82 0.08 20.24
C VAL A 69 1.21 0.63 18.88
N ASP A 70 2.37 1.27 18.82
CA ASP A 70 2.97 1.64 17.55
C ASP A 70 3.58 0.40 16.87
N HIS A 71 2.76 -0.28 16.08
CA HIS A 71 3.14 -1.47 15.33
C HIS A 71 4.20 -1.21 14.23
N GLU A 72 4.66 0.03 14.06
CA GLU A 72 5.62 0.45 13.04
C GLU A 72 6.76 1.30 13.64
N TRP A 73 6.96 1.21 14.97
CA TRP A 73 7.85 2.07 15.75
C TRP A 73 9.28 2.16 15.20
N LEU A 74 9.86 1.03 14.76
CA LEU A 74 11.25 1.01 14.26
C LEU A 74 11.35 1.73 12.92
N LEU A 75 10.32 1.60 12.09
CA LEU A 75 10.25 2.32 10.83
C LEU A 75 10.03 3.81 11.07
N ASN A 76 9.17 4.18 12.03
CA ASN A 76 8.97 5.58 12.42
C ASN A 76 10.29 6.23 12.86
N ALA A 77 11.02 5.58 13.76
CA ALA A 77 12.34 6.04 14.20
C ALA A 77 13.34 6.13 13.03
N GLY A 78 13.37 5.13 12.14
CA GLY A 78 14.22 5.15 10.95
C GLY A 78 13.87 6.28 9.98
N MET A 79 12.58 6.51 9.72
CA MET A 79 12.09 7.58 8.86
C MET A 79 12.44 8.96 9.44
N ALA A 80 12.25 9.17 10.73
CA ALA A 80 12.65 10.39 11.41
C ALA A 80 14.18 10.63 11.34
N LEU A 81 14.99 9.59 11.51
CA LEU A 81 16.45 9.69 11.39
C LEU A 81 16.88 10.08 9.98
N LEU A 82 16.30 9.45 8.96
CA LEU A 82 16.55 9.77 7.55
C LEU A 82 16.16 11.22 7.25
N PHE A 83 15.00 11.64 7.76
CA PHE A 83 14.49 13.00 7.60
C PHE A 83 15.37 14.04 8.30
N ASN A 84 15.93 13.74 9.47
CA ASN A 84 16.81 14.68 10.18
C ASN A 84 18.12 14.95 9.42
N HIS A 85 18.67 13.94 8.71
CA HIS A 85 19.97 14.05 8.01
C HIS A 85 19.88 14.47 6.54
N GLY A 86 18.70 14.35 5.93
CA GLY A 86 18.52 14.68 4.51
C GLY A 86 17.07 14.88 4.09
N LYS A 87 16.19 15.24 5.03
CA LYS A 87 14.79 15.60 4.77
C LYS A 87 14.10 14.57 3.86
N PHE A 88 13.35 15.03 2.87
CA PHE A 88 12.63 14.16 1.94
C PHE A 88 13.57 13.40 0.99
N ILE A 89 14.77 13.91 0.64
CA ILE A 89 15.64 13.22 -0.33
C ILE A 89 16.06 11.84 0.19
N ASN A 90 16.42 11.74 1.46
CA ASN A 90 16.78 10.45 2.07
C ASN A 90 15.59 9.49 2.13
N LEU A 91 14.38 9.98 2.40
CA LEU A 91 13.17 9.17 2.36
C LEU A 91 12.90 8.64 0.96
N HIS A 92 12.95 9.49 -0.07
CA HIS A 92 12.77 9.06 -1.45
C HIS A 92 13.80 8.00 -1.85
N LEU A 93 15.08 8.16 -1.48
CA LEU A 93 16.13 7.21 -1.80
C LEU A 93 15.92 5.84 -1.13
N VAL A 94 15.54 5.81 0.15
CA VAL A 94 15.32 4.56 0.87
C VAL A 94 14.08 3.83 0.38
N PHE A 95 12.95 4.52 0.19
CA PHE A 95 11.73 3.89 -0.33
C PHE A 95 11.90 3.44 -1.80
N LEU A 96 12.63 4.22 -2.61
CA LEU A 96 13.04 3.78 -3.95
C LEU A 96 13.85 2.48 -3.88
N LEU A 97 14.83 2.40 -2.98
CA LEU A 97 15.63 1.20 -2.79
C LEU A 97 14.76 0.01 -2.37
N VAL A 98 13.83 0.19 -1.42
CA VAL A 98 12.88 -0.84 -1.00
C VAL A 98 12.06 -1.35 -2.18
N LEU A 99 11.54 -0.46 -3.03
CA LEU A 99 10.77 -0.88 -4.22
C LEU A 99 11.65 -1.60 -5.24
N LEU A 100 12.88 -1.14 -5.49
CA LEU A 100 13.82 -1.81 -6.39
C LEU A 100 14.22 -3.19 -5.89
N VAL A 101 14.46 -3.34 -4.58
CA VAL A 101 14.76 -4.64 -3.96
C VAL A 101 13.53 -5.56 -4.02
N THR A 102 12.32 -5.03 -3.83
CA THR A 102 11.06 -5.76 -4.02
C THR A 102 10.95 -6.28 -5.45
N ALA A 103 11.14 -5.40 -6.44
CA ALA A 103 11.15 -5.76 -7.86
C ALA A 103 12.23 -6.81 -8.18
N PHE A 104 13.40 -6.72 -7.53
CA PHE A 104 14.45 -7.73 -7.66
C PHE A 104 14.00 -9.10 -7.16
N PHE A 105 13.43 -9.22 -5.96
CA PHE A 105 12.96 -10.52 -5.45
C PHE A 105 11.82 -11.10 -6.29
N VAL A 106 10.90 -10.25 -6.76
CA VAL A 106 9.85 -10.64 -7.71
C VAL A 106 10.46 -11.18 -9.01
N TRP A 107 11.46 -10.50 -9.56
CA TRP A 107 12.17 -10.96 -10.75
C TRP A 107 12.90 -12.29 -10.52
N ARG A 108 13.55 -12.46 -9.36
CA ARG A 108 14.23 -13.71 -8.98
C ARG A 108 13.24 -14.85 -8.82
N ARG A 109 12.06 -14.62 -8.24
CA ARG A 109 10.98 -15.62 -8.17
C ARG A 109 10.53 -16.07 -9.56
N ASN A 110 10.30 -15.12 -10.46
CA ASN A 110 9.91 -15.46 -11.84
C ASN A 110 10.99 -16.31 -12.55
N ILE A 111 12.27 -16.00 -12.34
CA ILE A 111 13.37 -16.84 -12.85
C ILE A 111 13.37 -18.24 -12.22
N ASN A 112 13.11 -18.37 -10.92
CA ASN A 112 13.05 -19.68 -10.26
C ASN A 112 11.94 -20.56 -10.84
N LEU A 113 10.76 -19.98 -11.10
CA LEU A 113 9.59 -20.71 -11.60
C LEU A 113 9.64 -20.97 -13.10
N LEU A 114 10.00 -19.96 -13.91
CA LEU A 114 9.87 -20.00 -15.37
C LEU A 114 11.22 -20.24 -16.08
N GLY A 115 12.32 -20.19 -15.34
CA GLY A 115 13.67 -20.28 -15.88
C GLY A 115 14.14 -18.99 -16.56
N ASN A 116 15.24 -19.10 -17.31
CA ASN A 116 15.97 -17.93 -17.83
C ASN A 116 15.59 -17.53 -19.26
N LYS A 117 14.44 -18.01 -19.78
CA LYS A 117 14.02 -17.76 -21.17
C LYS A 117 13.62 -16.29 -21.36
N ILE A 118 14.03 -15.70 -22.49
CA ILE A 118 13.77 -14.28 -22.80
C ILE A 118 12.28 -13.94 -22.86
N VAL A 119 11.43 -14.84 -23.37
CA VAL A 119 9.98 -14.58 -23.51
C VAL A 119 9.30 -14.35 -22.17
N PHE A 120 9.67 -15.13 -21.15
CA PHE A 120 9.16 -14.95 -19.79
C PHE A 120 9.66 -13.65 -19.17
N LYS A 121 10.93 -13.30 -19.37
CA LYS A 121 11.48 -12.02 -18.91
C LYS A 121 10.76 -10.81 -19.51
N LEU A 122 10.45 -10.86 -20.80
CA LEU A 122 9.66 -9.84 -21.49
C LEU A 122 8.23 -9.76 -20.93
N GLY A 123 7.57 -10.91 -20.75
CA GLY A 123 6.26 -10.96 -20.11
C GLY A 123 6.29 -10.37 -18.70
N SER A 124 7.23 -10.81 -17.86
CA SER A 124 7.39 -10.31 -16.49
C SER A 124 7.69 -8.81 -16.46
N ALA A 125 8.50 -8.29 -17.38
CA ALA A 125 8.78 -6.85 -17.50
C ALA A 125 7.51 -6.03 -17.77
N ILE A 126 6.73 -6.44 -18.79
CA ILE A 126 5.51 -5.74 -19.22
C ILE A 126 4.46 -5.79 -18.11
N TRP A 127 4.23 -6.98 -17.54
CA TRP A 127 3.21 -7.18 -16.51
C TRP A 127 3.58 -6.59 -15.16
N LEU A 128 4.87 -6.55 -14.82
CA LEU A 128 5.34 -5.85 -13.64
C LEU A 128 5.08 -4.36 -13.79
N PHE A 129 5.39 -3.77 -14.95
CA PHE A 129 5.12 -2.36 -15.19
C PHE A 129 3.62 -2.04 -15.16
N LEU A 130 2.77 -2.84 -15.81
CA LEU A 130 1.32 -2.66 -15.73
C LEU A 130 0.80 -2.82 -14.29
N GLY A 131 1.37 -3.76 -13.54
CA GLY A 131 1.08 -3.96 -12.13
C GLY A 131 1.49 -2.76 -11.27
N LEU A 132 2.63 -2.12 -11.56
CA LEU A 132 3.05 -0.87 -10.91
C LEU A 132 2.08 0.27 -11.21
N LEU A 133 1.68 0.46 -12.48
CA LEU A 133 0.66 1.44 -12.86
C LEU A 133 -0.66 1.21 -12.11
N ALA A 134 -1.11 -0.03 -12.03
CA ALA A 134 -2.33 -0.40 -11.32
C ALA A 134 -2.20 -0.22 -9.79
N SER A 135 -0.99 -0.38 -9.26
CA SER A 135 -0.66 -0.21 -7.83
C SER A 135 -0.30 1.23 -7.45
N ARG A 136 -0.32 2.18 -8.41
CA ARG A 136 0.09 3.57 -8.21
C ARG A 136 -0.47 4.27 -6.96
N PRO A 137 -1.74 4.11 -6.58
CA PRO A 137 -2.28 4.74 -5.37
C PRO A 137 -1.64 4.24 -4.05
N HIS A 138 -0.97 3.08 -4.10
CA HIS A 138 -0.44 2.37 -2.93
C HIS A 138 1.09 2.44 -2.82
N LEU A 139 1.76 3.12 -3.75
CA LEU A 139 3.22 3.21 -3.84
C LEU A 139 3.67 4.66 -3.61
N GLY A 140 4.85 4.86 -3.05
CA GLY A 140 5.40 6.17 -2.67
C GLY A 140 6.17 6.07 -1.34
N ILE A 141 6.25 7.17 -0.59
CA ILE A 141 6.79 7.12 0.78
C ILE A 141 5.68 6.59 1.71
N ARG A 142 5.41 5.29 1.64
CA ARG A 142 4.36 4.61 2.42
C ARG A 142 4.92 3.37 3.10
N VAL A 143 4.70 3.24 4.40
CA VAL A 143 5.17 2.11 5.23
C VAL A 143 4.80 0.73 4.66
N GLN A 144 3.67 0.65 3.95
CA GLN A 144 3.22 -0.56 3.24
C GLN A 144 4.26 -1.17 2.29
N GLU A 145 5.17 -0.38 1.71
CA GLU A 145 6.20 -0.89 0.80
C GLU A 145 7.14 -1.90 1.48
N PHE A 146 7.41 -1.75 2.77
CA PHE A 146 8.17 -2.73 3.55
C PHE A 146 7.41 -4.05 3.71
N GLY A 147 6.08 -3.98 3.82
CA GLY A 147 5.21 -5.14 3.76
C GLY A 147 5.27 -5.86 2.41
N LEU A 148 5.35 -5.12 1.30
CA LEU A 148 5.52 -5.69 -0.04
C LEU A 148 6.89 -6.37 -0.20
N LEU A 149 7.95 -5.75 0.34
CA LEU A 149 9.28 -6.33 0.36
C LEU A 149 9.32 -7.67 1.11
N GLY A 150 8.78 -7.72 2.33
CA GLY A 150 8.70 -8.95 3.12
C GLY A 150 7.96 -10.07 2.37
N MET A 151 6.85 -9.73 1.70
CA MET A 151 6.07 -10.67 0.89
C MET A 151 6.83 -11.15 -0.34
N ALA A 152 7.53 -10.25 -1.05
CA ALA A 152 8.33 -10.60 -2.21
C ALA A 152 9.48 -11.55 -1.85
N ILE A 153 10.16 -11.31 -0.71
CA ILE A 153 11.20 -12.20 -0.18
C ILE A 153 10.60 -13.57 0.14
N LEU A 154 9.45 -13.62 0.84
CA LEU A 154 8.79 -14.86 1.23
C LEU A 154 8.40 -15.70 0.00
N PHE A 155 7.78 -15.07 -1.01
CA PHE A 155 7.42 -15.74 -2.26
C PHE A 155 8.66 -16.23 -3.01
N TRP A 156 9.73 -15.44 -3.03
CA TRP A 156 10.99 -15.86 -3.65
C TRP A 156 11.58 -17.10 -2.96
N ILE A 157 11.60 -17.14 -1.63
CA ILE A 157 12.07 -18.29 -0.85
C ILE A 157 11.22 -19.53 -1.15
N PHE A 158 9.89 -19.41 -1.16
CA PHE A 158 8.99 -20.52 -1.48
C PHE A 158 9.16 -21.07 -2.89
N SER A 159 9.47 -20.20 -3.86
CA SER A 159 9.70 -20.60 -5.25
C SER A 159 11.04 -21.27 -5.51
N GLY A 160 11.96 -21.26 -4.53
CA GLY A 160 13.33 -21.72 -4.69
C GLY A 160 13.45 -23.24 -4.92
N PRO A 161 14.46 -23.70 -5.70
CA PRO A 161 14.72 -25.14 -5.87
C PRO A 161 15.12 -25.82 -4.55
N SER A 162 15.04 -27.15 -4.45
CA SER A 162 15.37 -27.88 -3.21
C SER A 162 16.75 -27.55 -2.61
N ARG A 163 17.75 -27.23 -3.45
CA ARG A 163 19.09 -26.81 -3.00
C ARG A 163 19.13 -25.48 -2.25
N SER A 164 18.13 -24.61 -2.44
CA SER A 164 18.04 -23.30 -1.81
C SER A 164 17.20 -23.30 -0.53
N ARG A 165 16.81 -24.48 -0.02
CA ARG A 165 16.04 -24.62 1.23
C ARG A 165 16.75 -24.03 2.45
N HIS A 166 18.08 -23.86 2.41
CA HIS A 166 18.82 -23.19 3.47
C HIS A 166 18.40 -21.72 3.67
N TYR A 167 17.84 -21.05 2.65
CA TYR A 167 17.36 -19.68 2.80
C TYR A 167 16.17 -19.53 3.77
N PHE A 168 15.43 -20.61 4.04
CA PHE A 168 14.34 -20.57 5.02
C PHE A 168 14.86 -20.24 6.43
N TRP A 169 16.13 -20.53 6.75
CA TRP A 169 16.73 -20.18 8.04
C TRP A 169 16.96 -18.67 8.24
N TYR A 170 16.83 -17.86 7.19
CA TYR A 170 16.80 -16.41 7.33
C TYR A 170 15.40 -15.88 7.67
N LEU A 171 14.35 -16.71 7.63
CA LEU A 171 12.99 -16.26 7.95
C LEU A 171 12.85 -15.77 9.40
N PRO A 172 13.40 -16.42 10.44
CA PRO A 172 13.28 -15.89 11.80
C PRO A 172 13.81 -14.46 11.98
N PRO A 173 15.05 -14.09 11.57
CA PRO A 173 15.49 -12.71 11.67
C PRO A 173 14.72 -11.75 10.73
N ILE A 174 14.24 -12.22 9.57
CA ILE A 174 13.37 -11.41 8.70
C ILE A 174 12.05 -11.10 9.39
N PHE A 175 11.41 -12.08 10.02
CA PHE A 175 10.15 -11.89 10.75
C PHE A 175 10.31 -11.02 11.98
N TRP A 176 11.43 -11.14 12.71
CA TRP A 176 11.78 -10.20 13.77
C TRP A 176 11.79 -8.76 13.27
N LEU A 177 12.56 -8.49 12.20
CA LEU A 177 12.67 -7.15 11.64
C LEU A 177 11.32 -6.65 11.12
N TRP A 178 10.58 -7.52 10.42
CA TRP A 178 9.29 -7.20 9.83
C TRP A 178 8.25 -6.84 10.90
N ALA A 179 8.20 -7.58 12.02
CA ALA A 179 7.28 -7.31 13.11
C ALA A 179 7.52 -5.96 13.81
N ASN A 180 8.73 -5.41 13.70
CA ASN A 180 9.07 -4.09 14.26
C ASN A 180 8.85 -2.94 13.26
N ILE A 181 8.66 -3.24 11.97
CA ILE A 181 8.60 -2.25 10.88
C ILE A 181 7.19 -2.12 10.30
N HIS A 182 6.41 -3.20 10.19
CA HIS A 182 5.10 -3.15 9.55
C HIS A 182 4.19 -4.32 9.96
N GLY A 183 2.90 -4.04 10.23
CA GLY A 183 1.93 -5.03 10.74
C GLY A 183 1.61 -6.22 9.81
N SER A 184 1.97 -6.15 8.52
CA SER A 184 1.74 -7.25 7.56
C SER A 184 2.56 -8.52 7.81
N PHE A 185 3.48 -8.51 8.79
CA PHE A 185 4.18 -9.72 9.22
C PHE A 185 3.20 -10.83 9.62
N LEU A 186 2.00 -10.49 10.14
CA LEU A 186 0.95 -11.46 10.47
C LEU A 186 0.52 -12.25 9.23
N LEU A 187 0.29 -11.57 8.11
CA LEU A 187 -0.04 -12.24 6.85
C LEU A 187 1.15 -13.09 6.37
N GLY A 188 2.39 -12.64 6.60
CA GLY A 188 3.59 -13.42 6.31
C GLY A 188 3.67 -14.72 7.13
N LEU A 189 3.39 -14.65 8.44
CA LEU A 189 3.35 -15.81 9.34
C LEU A 189 2.23 -16.76 8.94
N ALA A 190 1.05 -16.25 8.62
CA ALA A 190 -0.08 -17.05 8.15
C ALA A 190 0.29 -17.81 6.85
N LEU A 191 0.99 -17.17 5.92
CA LEU A 191 1.47 -17.82 4.69
C LEU A 191 2.59 -18.83 4.95
N LEU A 192 3.51 -18.56 5.88
CA LEU A 192 4.52 -19.54 6.29
C LEU A 192 3.86 -20.77 6.92
N GLY A 193 2.88 -20.57 7.79
CA GLY A 193 2.07 -21.64 8.37
C GLY A 193 1.32 -22.43 7.30
N ALA A 194 0.67 -21.76 6.35
CA ALA A 194 0.01 -22.40 5.22
C ALA A 194 1.00 -23.20 4.35
N TYR A 195 2.22 -22.71 4.16
CA TYR A 195 3.27 -23.44 3.45
C TYR A 195 3.74 -24.68 4.22
N CYS A 196 3.83 -24.59 5.56
CA CYS A 196 4.07 -25.75 6.43
C CYS A 196 3.00 -26.81 6.21
N ILE A 197 1.73 -26.42 6.32
CA ILE A 197 0.58 -27.32 6.11
C ILE A 197 0.65 -27.95 4.71
N TYR A 198 0.89 -27.15 3.67
CA TYR A 198 1.06 -27.64 2.31
C TYR A 198 2.20 -28.67 2.21
N ALA A 199 3.35 -28.43 2.83
CA ALA A 199 4.47 -29.37 2.80
C ALA A 199 4.14 -30.72 3.45
N PHE A 200 3.35 -30.73 4.52
CA PHE A 200 2.87 -31.97 5.15
C PHE A 200 1.77 -32.64 4.32
N ALA A 201 0.83 -31.87 3.79
CA ALA A 201 -0.33 -32.34 3.02
C ALA A 201 -0.01 -32.69 1.56
N SER A 202 1.16 -32.31 1.03
CA SER A 202 1.51 -32.52 -0.39
C SER A 202 1.32 -33.96 -0.90
N PRO A 203 1.53 -35.04 -0.12
CA PRO A 203 1.21 -36.40 -0.55
C PRO A 203 -0.28 -36.64 -0.87
N LEU A 204 -1.19 -35.93 -0.21
CA LEU A 204 -2.64 -36.03 -0.45
C LEU A 204 -3.01 -35.47 -1.82
N PHE A 205 -2.35 -34.38 -2.23
CA PHE A 205 -2.56 -33.77 -3.55
C PHE A 205 -2.15 -34.69 -4.71
N LYS A 206 -1.28 -35.69 -4.48
CA LYS A 206 -0.99 -36.71 -5.50
C LYS A 206 -2.21 -37.55 -5.87
N HIS A 207 -3.10 -37.79 -4.92
CA HIS A 207 -4.32 -38.57 -5.12
C HIS A 207 -5.39 -37.73 -5.82
N VAL A 208 -5.52 -36.45 -5.48
CA VAL A 208 -6.54 -35.55 -6.04
C VAL A 208 -6.18 -35.02 -7.44
N ASN A 209 -4.90 -35.01 -7.79
CA ASN A 209 -4.41 -34.45 -9.07
C ASN A 209 -4.59 -35.40 -10.27
N HIS A 210 -5.73 -36.08 -10.38
CA HIS A 210 -6.08 -36.96 -11.50
C HIS A 210 -6.02 -36.24 -12.86
N TRP A 211 -6.33 -34.94 -12.85
CA TRP A 211 -6.36 -34.08 -14.03
C TRP A 211 -5.02 -33.39 -14.34
N GLN A 212 -3.97 -33.68 -13.54
CA GLN A 212 -2.62 -33.11 -13.66
C GLN A 212 -2.60 -31.57 -13.80
N LEU A 213 -3.53 -30.89 -13.12
CA LEU A 213 -3.74 -29.45 -13.28
C LEU A 213 -2.56 -28.64 -12.75
N PHE A 214 -1.91 -29.07 -11.67
CA PHE A 214 -0.74 -28.38 -11.11
C PHE A 214 0.31 -29.39 -10.64
N ARG A 215 1.57 -28.97 -10.56
CA ARG A 215 2.64 -29.79 -10.00
C ARG A 215 2.42 -30.02 -8.51
N VAL A 216 2.67 -31.24 -8.04
CA VAL A 216 2.71 -31.56 -6.61
C VAL A 216 4.17 -31.53 -6.17
N ASP A 217 4.51 -30.61 -5.26
CA ASP A 217 5.87 -30.54 -4.73
C ASP A 217 6.13 -31.70 -3.75
N SER A 218 7.38 -32.19 -3.75
CA SER A 218 7.81 -33.23 -2.82
C SER A 218 8.81 -32.67 -1.81
N PHE A 219 8.60 -33.04 -0.55
CA PHE A 219 9.38 -32.59 0.58
C PHE A 219 9.87 -33.80 1.36
N ASP A 220 11.18 -33.87 1.61
CA ASP A 220 11.74 -34.87 2.50
C ASP A 220 11.36 -34.58 3.96
N LEU A 221 11.38 -35.63 4.79
CA LEU A 221 10.99 -35.52 6.20
C LEU A 221 11.90 -34.56 6.98
N LYS A 222 13.19 -34.47 6.59
CA LYS A 222 14.16 -33.56 7.21
C LYS A 222 13.72 -32.11 7.05
N PHE A 223 13.38 -31.70 5.82
CA PHE A 223 12.92 -30.35 5.53
C PHE A 223 11.58 -30.05 6.19
N LYS A 224 10.64 -31.00 6.21
CA LYS A 224 9.36 -30.83 6.94
C LYS A 224 9.59 -30.52 8.43
N LYS A 225 10.49 -31.24 9.09
CA LYS A 225 10.87 -30.97 10.49
C LYS A 225 11.58 -29.62 10.65
N GLN A 226 12.51 -29.30 9.76
CA GLN A 226 13.17 -27.99 9.76
C GLN A 226 12.17 -26.85 9.58
N LEU A 227 11.17 -27.03 8.72
CA LEU A 227 10.16 -26.03 8.44
C LEU A 227 9.28 -25.75 9.67
N LEU A 228 8.94 -26.77 10.46
CA LEU A 228 8.28 -26.59 11.76
C LEU A 228 9.14 -25.76 12.73
N VAL A 229 10.43 -26.10 12.85
CA VAL A 229 11.37 -25.34 13.70
C VAL A 229 11.46 -23.89 13.24
N ILE A 230 11.60 -23.66 11.92
CA ILE A 230 11.68 -22.33 11.33
C ILE A 230 10.41 -21.53 11.56
N PHE A 231 9.23 -22.15 11.42
CA PHE A 231 7.95 -21.52 11.75
C PHE A 231 7.88 -21.12 13.22
N THR A 232 8.18 -22.03 14.15
CA THR A 232 8.19 -21.73 15.60
C THR A 232 9.17 -20.62 15.92
N LEU A 233 10.40 -20.69 15.41
CA LEU A 233 11.40 -19.63 15.61
C LEU A 233 10.96 -18.30 15.01
N SER A 234 10.26 -18.30 13.88
CA SER A 234 9.76 -17.08 13.25
C SER A 234 8.65 -16.44 14.09
N VAL A 235 7.72 -17.24 14.62
CA VAL A 235 6.69 -16.76 15.56
C VAL A 235 7.34 -16.18 16.82
N LEU A 236 8.26 -16.91 17.45
CA LEU A 236 8.98 -16.42 18.64
C LEU A 236 9.79 -15.15 18.36
N ALA A 237 10.42 -15.05 17.18
CA ALA A 237 11.19 -13.89 16.78
C ALA A 237 10.34 -12.62 16.68
N THR A 238 9.07 -12.73 16.27
CA THR A 238 8.16 -11.56 16.25
C THR A 238 7.78 -11.04 17.63
N LEU A 239 7.90 -11.86 18.69
CA LEU A 239 7.64 -11.43 20.07
C LEU A 239 8.80 -10.60 20.64
N ILE A 240 9.96 -10.58 19.97
CA ILE A 240 11.10 -9.76 20.34
C ILE A 240 10.90 -8.34 19.79
N ASN A 241 10.00 -7.61 20.45
CA ASN A 241 9.68 -6.21 20.20
C ASN A 241 9.29 -5.53 21.53
N PRO A 242 9.32 -4.18 21.63
CA PRO A 242 9.03 -3.47 22.88
C PRO A 242 7.64 -3.75 23.48
N TYR A 243 6.67 -4.19 22.67
CA TYR A 243 5.29 -4.46 23.08
C TYR A 243 5.00 -5.95 23.31
N GLY A 244 5.91 -6.86 22.94
CA GLY A 244 5.75 -8.30 23.10
C GLY A 244 4.44 -8.83 22.48
N VAL A 245 3.58 -9.40 23.34
CA VAL A 245 2.27 -9.96 22.95
C VAL A 245 1.19 -8.90 22.70
N ASP A 246 1.35 -7.69 23.26
CA ASP A 246 0.36 -6.62 23.09
C ASP A 246 0.27 -6.14 21.64
N LEU A 247 1.34 -6.34 20.85
CA LEU A 247 1.33 -6.14 19.40
C LEU A 247 0.26 -6.99 18.71
N TYR A 248 0.12 -8.25 19.12
CA TYR A 248 -0.89 -9.15 18.57
C TYR A 248 -2.29 -8.74 19.03
N ALA A 249 -2.45 -8.37 20.30
CA ALA A 249 -3.72 -7.91 20.84
C ALA A 249 -4.21 -6.65 20.11
N PHE A 250 -3.32 -5.66 19.90
CA PHE A 250 -3.62 -4.44 19.16
C PHE A 250 -3.99 -4.72 17.70
N LEU A 251 -3.21 -5.55 16.99
CA LEU A 251 -3.55 -5.92 15.61
C LEU A 251 -4.86 -6.73 15.52
N GLY A 252 -5.22 -7.43 16.58
CA GLY A 252 -6.50 -8.12 16.72
C GLY A 252 -7.72 -7.20 16.87
N THR A 253 -7.56 -5.91 17.19
CA THR A 253 -8.69 -4.96 17.29
C THR A 253 -9.14 -4.42 15.94
N TYR A 254 -8.41 -4.70 14.86
CA TYR A 254 -8.78 -4.35 13.49
C TYR A 254 -9.90 -5.26 12.94
N THR A 255 -11.00 -5.36 13.69
CA THR A 255 -12.20 -6.15 13.37
C THR A 255 -13.40 -5.26 13.03
N HIS A 256 -13.36 -3.98 13.40
CA HIS A 256 -14.47 -3.07 13.19
C HIS A 256 -14.72 -2.78 11.70
N THR A 257 -15.99 -2.87 11.29
CA THR A 257 -16.39 -2.72 9.88
C THR A 257 -16.34 -1.29 9.40
N THR A 258 -16.44 -0.29 10.28
CA THR A 258 -16.73 1.08 9.86
C THR A 258 -15.59 1.73 9.11
N TYR A 259 -14.35 1.60 9.57
CA TYR A 259 -13.22 2.09 8.78
C TYR A 259 -13.05 1.32 7.47
N MET A 260 -13.43 0.03 7.41
CA MET A 260 -13.40 -0.74 6.15
C MET A 260 -14.42 -0.23 5.13
N VAL A 261 -15.51 0.39 5.60
CA VAL A 261 -16.55 1.00 4.76
C VAL A 261 -16.14 2.40 4.31
N TYR A 262 -15.59 3.25 5.18
CA TYR A 262 -15.36 4.67 4.85
C TYR A 262 -13.96 4.99 4.32
N ILE A 263 -12.93 4.19 4.68
CA ILE A 263 -11.57 4.40 4.17
C ILE A 263 -11.45 3.72 2.81
N ARG A 264 -11.22 4.53 1.78
CA ARG A 264 -11.20 4.12 0.36
C ARG A 264 -10.25 2.98 0.03
N GLU A 265 -9.18 2.80 0.80
CA GLU A 265 -8.19 1.74 0.58
C GLU A 265 -8.75 0.35 0.94
N TRP A 266 -9.68 0.27 1.88
CA TRP A 266 -10.28 -0.99 2.33
C TRP A 266 -11.44 -1.43 1.45
N GLN A 267 -12.07 -0.51 0.73
CA GLN A 267 -13.14 -0.78 -0.22
C GLN A 267 -12.66 -1.57 -1.44
N SER A 268 -13.61 -2.24 -2.11
CA SER A 268 -13.38 -2.90 -3.40
C SER A 268 -13.10 -1.90 -4.53
N GLN A 269 -12.33 -2.31 -5.55
CA GLN A 269 -12.17 -1.55 -6.80
C GLN A 269 -13.49 -1.30 -7.55
N PHE A 270 -14.56 -2.03 -7.21
CA PHE A 270 -15.89 -1.86 -7.78
C PHE A 270 -16.76 -0.81 -7.05
N VAL A 271 -16.27 -0.24 -5.95
CA VAL A 271 -16.90 0.92 -5.30
C VAL A 271 -16.44 2.20 -6.01
N PHE A 272 -17.32 3.17 -6.20
CA PHE A 272 -16.96 4.43 -6.86
C PHE A 272 -16.08 5.33 -5.94
N PRO A 273 -15.07 6.06 -6.47
CA PRO A 273 -14.60 6.11 -7.85
C PRO A 273 -13.86 4.84 -8.27
N LEU A 274 -14.11 4.37 -9.50
CA LEU A 274 -13.55 3.12 -10.02
C LEU A 274 -12.08 3.26 -10.42
N PHE A 275 -11.28 2.26 -10.06
CA PHE A 275 -9.87 2.16 -10.49
C PHE A 275 -9.76 1.24 -11.71
N TYR A 276 -10.07 1.78 -12.89
CA TYR A 276 -10.15 1.01 -14.14
C TYR A 276 -8.91 0.17 -14.45
N VAL A 277 -7.71 0.68 -14.16
CA VAL A 277 -6.45 -0.06 -14.41
C VAL A 277 -6.36 -1.31 -13.53
N GLN A 278 -6.84 -1.25 -12.29
CA GLN A 278 -6.91 -2.42 -11.40
C GLN A 278 -7.94 -3.43 -11.89
N ILE A 279 -9.13 -2.96 -12.28
CA ILE A 279 -10.19 -3.82 -12.84
C ILE A 279 -9.70 -4.52 -14.11
N PHE A 280 -9.04 -3.78 -15.01
CA PHE A 280 -8.46 -4.31 -16.24
C PHE A 280 -7.39 -5.36 -15.94
N TYR A 281 -6.50 -5.12 -14.98
CA TYR A 281 -5.49 -6.08 -14.56
C TYR A 281 -6.11 -7.37 -13.99
N LEU A 282 -7.13 -7.24 -13.12
CA LEU A 282 -7.86 -8.38 -12.57
C LEU A 282 -8.53 -9.20 -13.67
N ALA A 283 -9.19 -8.53 -14.64
CA ALA A 283 -9.81 -9.18 -15.78
C ALA A 283 -8.76 -9.94 -16.62
N LEU A 284 -7.62 -9.31 -16.91
CA LEU A 284 -6.52 -9.95 -17.64
C LEU A 284 -5.94 -11.15 -16.89
N ALA A 285 -5.79 -11.06 -15.57
CA ALA A 285 -5.32 -12.17 -14.75
C ALA A 285 -6.34 -13.32 -14.71
N ALA A 286 -7.63 -13.03 -14.64
CA ALA A 286 -8.68 -14.03 -14.72
C ALA A 286 -8.68 -14.73 -16.09
N VAL A 287 -8.60 -13.97 -17.19
CA VAL A 287 -8.49 -14.51 -18.56
C VAL A 287 -7.23 -15.37 -18.70
N ALA A 288 -6.09 -14.90 -18.21
CA ALA A 288 -4.83 -15.65 -18.22
C ALA A 288 -4.98 -16.99 -17.49
N LEU A 289 -5.59 -17.01 -16.30
CA LEU A 289 -5.84 -18.24 -15.56
C LEU A 289 -6.76 -19.20 -16.34
N ILE A 290 -7.87 -18.69 -16.91
CA ILE A 290 -8.81 -19.49 -17.70
C ILE A 290 -8.12 -20.08 -18.94
N MET A 291 -7.31 -19.30 -19.65
CA MET A 291 -6.56 -19.77 -20.82
C MET A 291 -5.60 -20.91 -20.44
N LEU A 292 -4.87 -20.76 -19.33
CA LEU A 292 -3.95 -21.78 -18.85
C LEU A 292 -4.69 -23.07 -18.43
N ILE A 293 -5.86 -22.95 -17.79
CA ILE A 293 -6.71 -24.10 -17.43
C ILE A 293 -7.31 -24.78 -18.65
N LYS A 294 -7.59 -24.05 -19.74
CA LYS A 294 -8.16 -24.63 -20.97
C LYS A 294 -7.10 -25.34 -21.81
N ASP A 295 -5.88 -24.82 -21.88
CA ASP A 295 -4.79 -25.35 -22.70
C ASP A 295 -4.03 -26.53 -22.03
N ARG A 296 -4.80 -27.47 -21.47
CA ARG A 296 -4.53 -28.48 -20.43
C ARG A 296 -3.27 -29.37 -20.49
N ARG A 297 -2.23 -29.14 -21.30
CA ARG A 297 -1.22 -30.18 -21.55
C ARG A 297 0.26 -29.89 -21.31
N LYS A 298 0.74 -28.65 -21.14
CA LYS A 298 2.21 -28.42 -20.97
C LYS A 298 2.66 -27.35 -19.98
N ASN A 299 1.94 -26.23 -19.85
CA ASN A 299 2.46 -25.09 -19.10
C ASN A 299 2.02 -25.00 -17.64
N LEU A 300 0.87 -25.59 -17.27
CA LEU A 300 0.41 -25.55 -15.89
C LEU A 300 1.26 -26.40 -14.93
N PHE A 301 1.93 -27.43 -15.44
CA PHE A 301 2.88 -28.24 -14.65
C PHE A 301 4.15 -27.46 -14.25
N ILE A 302 4.32 -26.23 -14.75
CA ILE A 302 5.35 -25.30 -14.27
C ILE A 302 4.98 -24.82 -12.85
N PHE A 303 3.70 -24.60 -12.58
CA PHE A 303 3.20 -24.09 -11.31
C PHE A 303 2.79 -25.24 -10.39
N SER A 304 3.10 -25.10 -9.11
CA SER A 304 2.60 -26.03 -8.10
C SER A 304 1.26 -25.59 -7.52
N TRP A 305 0.61 -26.49 -6.79
CA TRP A 305 -0.60 -26.17 -6.04
C TRP A 305 -0.41 -24.99 -5.07
N TRP A 306 0.81 -24.80 -4.56
CA TRP A 306 1.16 -23.63 -3.76
C TRP A 306 1.06 -22.32 -4.55
N GLU A 307 1.59 -22.29 -5.78
CA GLU A 307 1.52 -21.10 -6.62
C GLU A 307 0.09 -20.80 -7.08
N ALA A 308 -0.70 -21.86 -7.33
CA ALA A 308 -2.13 -21.72 -7.58
C ALA A 308 -2.89 -21.14 -6.38
N PHE A 309 -2.58 -21.63 -5.17
CA PHE A 309 -3.12 -21.07 -3.92
C PHE A 309 -2.77 -19.59 -3.77
N LEU A 310 -1.50 -19.20 -3.94
CA LEU A 310 -1.10 -17.79 -3.87
C LEU A 310 -1.86 -16.94 -4.89
N PHE A 311 -1.97 -17.40 -6.15
CA PHE A 311 -2.71 -16.67 -7.17
C PHE A 311 -4.18 -16.44 -6.76
N VAL A 312 -4.90 -17.52 -6.41
CA VAL A 312 -6.33 -17.45 -6.10
C VAL A 312 -6.58 -16.69 -4.80
N PHE A 313 -5.80 -16.94 -3.76
CA PHE A 313 -5.92 -16.27 -2.47
C PHE A 313 -5.76 -14.75 -2.61
N PHE A 314 -4.69 -14.30 -3.27
CA PHE A 314 -4.48 -12.87 -3.47
C PHE A 314 -5.42 -12.24 -4.49
N PHE A 315 -5.92 -13.00 -5.47
CA PHE A 315 -6.96 -12.52 -6.38
C PHE A 315 -8.24 -12.18 -5.61
N ILE A 316 -8.68 -13.07 -4.71
CA ILE A 316 -9.86 -12.84 -3.86
C ILE A 316 -9.64 -11.62 -2.95
N LEU A 317 -8.46 -11.53 -2.30
CA LEU A 317 -8.15 -10.39 -1.44
C LEU A 317 -8.12 -9.07 -2.21
N ALA A 318 -7.50 -9.05 -3.39
CA ALA A 318 -7.47 -7.87 -4.25
C ALA A 318 -8.86 -7.46 -4.70
N ILE A 319 -9.77 -8.41 -4.94
CA ILE A 319 -11.16 -8.09 -5.30
C ILE A 319 -11.90 -7.42 -4.13
N LYS A 320 -11.67 -7.95 -2.91
CA LYS A 320 -12.31 -7.46 -1.69
C LYS A 320 -11.82 -6.06 -1.30
N SER A 321 -10.54 -5.79 -1.46
CA SER A 321 -9.92 -4.55 -1.00
C SER A 321 -8.80 -4.09 -1.93
N ARG A 322 -8.84 -2.80 -2.31
CA ARG A 322 -7.79 -2.13 -3.09
C ARG A 322 -6.43 -2.22 -2.40
N ARG A 323 -6.38 -2.18 -1.06
CA ARG A 323 -5.15 -2.28 -0.26
C ARG A 323 -4.36 -3.56 -0.54
N HIS A 324 -5.05 -4.65 -0.89
CA HIS A 324 -4.41 -5.93 -1.21
C HIS A 324 -4.00 -6.08 -2.68
N PHE A 325 -4.36 -5.14 -3.54
CA PHE A 325 -4.07 -5.20 -4.97
C PHE A 325 -2.56 -5.35 -5.29
N PRO A 326 -1.64 -4.58 -4.67
CA PRO A 326 -0.21 -4.73 -4.97
C PRO A 326 0.34 -6.13 -4.61
N LEU A 327 -0.22 -6.78 -3.59
CA LEU A 327 0.15 -8.15 -3.23
C LEU A 327 -0.28 -9.16 -4.30
N PHE A 328 -1.43 -8.92 -4.94
CA PHE A 328 -1.87 -9.73 -6.08
C PHE A 328 -0.97 -9.57 -7.30
N VAL A 329 -0.44 -8.37 -7.56
CA VAL A 329 0.59 -8.18 -8.61
C VAL A 329 1.80 -9.07 -8.34
N LEU A 330 2.28 -9.14 -7.09
CA LEU A 330 3.38 -10.04 -6.72
C LEU A 330 3.00 -11.51 -6.99
N ALA A 331 1.80 -11.93 -6.57
CA ALA A 331 1.35 -13.33 -6.67
C ALA A 331 1.11 -13.78 -8.13
N SER A 332 0.53 -12.91 -8.96
CA SER A 332 0.05 -13.24 -10.32
C SER A 332 1.08 -13.12 -11.43
N LEU A 333 2.19 -12.41 -11.20
CA LEU A 333 3.18 -12.12 -12.23
C LEU A 333 3.69 -13.36 -13.00
N PRO A 334 3.99 -14.51 -12.35
CA PRO A 334 4.42 -15.70 -13.08
C PRO A 334 3.35 -16.23 -14.05
N PHE A 335 2.08 -16.26 -13.63
CA PHE A 335 0.96 -16.74 -14.46
C PHE A 335 0.74 -15.86 -15.69
N LEU A 336 0.75 -14.54 -15.49
CA LEU A 336 0.63 -13.56 -16.57
C LEU A 336 1.81 -13.65 -17.56
N SER A 337 3.01 -13.94 -17.06
CA SER A 337 4.20 -14.13 -17.89
C SER A 337 4.09 -15.38 -18.80
N VAL A 338 3.46 -16.45 -18.32
CA VAL A 338 3.18 -17.65 -19.12
C VAL A 338 2.06 -17.38 -20.13
N ALA A 339 0.97 -16.73 -19.73
CA ALA A 339 -0.11 -16.36 -20.64
C ALA A 339 0.39 -15.44 -21.78
N PHE A 340 1.33 -14.53 -21.48
CA PHE A 340 2.00 -13.72 -22.50
C PHE A 340 2.79 -14.56 -23.50
N GLN A 341 3.50 -15.61 -23.03
CA GLN A 341 4.17 -16.53 -23.95
C GLN A 341 3.15 -17.19 -24.89
N GLU A 342 2.05 -17.72 -24.38
CA GLU A 342 1.07 -18.43 -25.21
C GLU A 342 0.40 -17.49 -26.22
N PHE A 343 -0.03 -16.31 -25.76
CA PHE A 343 -0.58 -15.29 -26.64
C PHE A 343 0.42 -14.86 -27.72
N SER A 344 1.67 -14.59 -27.33
CA SER A 344 2.72 -14.24 -28.30
C SER A 344 3.06 -15.39 -29.24
N ALA A 345 3.03 -16.65 -28.79
CA ALA A 345 3.27 -17.82 -29.63
C ALA A 345 2.15 -18.05 -30.64
N GLN A 346 0.89 -17.76 -30.31
CA GLN A 346 -0.24 -17.84 -31.24
C GLN A 346 -0.16 -16.72 -32.30
N ILE A 347 0.16 -15.49 -31.90
CA ILE A 347 0.35 -14.37 -32.83
C ILE A 347 1.59 -14.56 -33.72
N ILE A 348 2.70 -15.04 -33.14
CA ILE A 348 3.98 -15.25 -33.84
C ILE A 348 3.95 -16.57 -34.64
N GLY A 349 3.15 -17.55 -34.26
CA GLY A 349 2.93 -18.79 -35.01
C GLY A 349 2.43 -18.55 -36.44
N LEU A 350 1.82 -17.39 -36.68
CA LEU A 350 1.40 -16.92 -38.00
C LEU A 350 2.53 -16.23 -38.80
N ALA A 351 3.72 -15.95 -38.21
CA ALA A 351 4.77 -15.19 -38.88
C ALA A 351 6.21 -15.61 -38.52
N LYS A 352 7.00 -15.98 -39.54
CA LYS A 352 8.40 -16.45 -39.47
C LYS A 352 9.35 -15.59 -38.60
N ARG A 353 10.42 -16.25 -38.14
CA ARG A 353 11.55 -15.85 -37.26
C ARG A 353 12.06 -14.39 -37.37
N CYS A 354 12.03 -13.76 -38.55
CA CYS A 354 12.41 -12.34 -38.75
C CYS A 354 11.55 -11.35 -37.95
N ARG A 355 10.28 -11.70 -37.65
CA ARG A 355 9.38 -10.84 -36.85
C ARG A 355 9.70 -10.85 -35.35
N SER A 356 10.40 -11.88 -34.84
CA SER A 356 10.76 -11.95 -33.42
C SER A 356 11.77 -10.88 -32.98
N LEU A 357 12.64 -10.44 -33.90
CA LEU A 357 13.54 -9.31 -33.66
C LEU A 357 12.76 -7.99 -33.67
N ILE A 358 11.78 -7.84 -34.58
CA ILE A 358 10.92 -6.66 -34.66
C ILE A 358 10.08 -6.50 -33.39
N TRP A 359 9.45 -7.57 -32.89
CA TRP A 359 8.69 -7.52 -31.64
C TRP A 359 9.55 -7.19 -30.42
N ARG A 360 10.80 -7.68 -30.38
CA ARG A 360 11.76 -7.32 -29.33
C ARG A 360 12.18 -5.86 -29.42
N ALA A 361 12.50 -5.39 -30.62
CA ALA A 361 12.86 -4.00 -30.87
C ALA A 361 11.68 -3.10 -30.52
N LEU A 362 10.45 -3.47 -30.89
CA LEU A 362 9.22 -2.75 -30.52
C LEU A 362 9.00 -2.75 -29.01
N ALA A 363 9.16 -3.89 -28.33
CA ALA A 363 9.01 -3.95 -26.87
C ALA A 363 10.05 -3.06 -26.15
N ILE A 364 11.32 -3.09 -26.60
CA ILE A 364 12.37 -2.22 -26.07
C ILE A 364 12.07 -0.75 -26.39
N PHE A 365 11.61 -0.45 -27.59
CA PHE A 365 11.25 0.90 -28.04
C PHE A 365 10.07 1.47 -27.25
N LEU A 366 9.01 0.69 -27.07
CA LEU A 366 7.86 1.07 -26.24
C LEU A 366 8.27 1.26 -24.78
N MET A 367 9.11 0.38 -24.24
CA MET A 367 9.67 0.53 -22.89
C MET A 367 10.52 1.81 -22.78
N PHE A 368 11.28 2.14 -23.83
CA PHE A 368 12.10 3.34 -23.88
C PHE A 368 11.26 4.62 -23.96
N ILE A 369 10.23 4.65 -24.82
CA ILE A 369 9.25 5.76 -24.86
C ILE A 369 8.60 5.94 -23.50
N LEU A 370 8.21 4.84 -22.86
CA LEU A 370 7.59 4.85 -21.55
C LEU A 370 8.53 5.40 -20.47
N VAL A 371 9.80 4.98 -20.48
CA VAL A 371 10.86 5.54 -19.63
C VAL A 371 11.01 7.04 -19.84
N ILE A 372 11.06 7.50 -21.09
CA ILE A 372 11.13 8.94 -21.42
C ILE A 372 9.87 9.66 -20.92
N TYR A 373 8.68 9.14 -21.18
CA TYR A 373 7.43 9.72 -20.74
C TYR A 373 7.41 9.89 -19.21
N GLN A 374 7.83 8.86 -18.47
CA GLN A 374 7.92 8.94 -17.02
C GLN A 374 8.96 9.98 -16.59
N ALA A 375 10.15 10.01 -17.21
CA ALA A 375 11.19 10.98 -16.90
C ALA A 375 10.75 12.43 -17.14
N VAL A 376 10.04 12.71 -18.24
CA VAL A 376 9.55 14.06 -18.57
C VAL A 376 8.48 14.54 -17.59
N ASN A 377 7.68 13.62 -17.05
CA ASN A 377 6.64 13.93 -16.08
C ASN A 377 7.12 13.95 -14.62
N ILE A 378 8.42 13.71 -14.35
CA ILE A 378 8.98 13.89 -13.02
C ILE A 378 9.21 15.39 -12.80
N PRO A 379 8.71 15.96 -11.70
CA PRO A 379 8.99 17.34 -11.36
C PRO A 379 10.39 17.48 -10.73
N TRP A 380 11.44 17.32 -11.54
CA TRP A 380 12.86 17.26 -11.09
C TRP A 380 13.32 18.44 -10.24
N PHE A 381 12.69 19.60 -10.41
CA PHE A 381 13.08 20.86 -9.78
C PHE A 381 12.07 21.36 -8.74
N GLN A 382 11.07 20.54 -8.37
CA GLN A 382 10.12 20.92 -7.32
C GLN A 382 10.74 20.76 -5.93
N ASN A 383 10.61 21.81 -5.13
CA ASN A 383 10.98 21.78 -3.71
C ASN A 383 9.89 21.01 -2.96
N SER A 384 10.13 19.73 -2.69
CA SER A 384 9.23 18.83 -1.95
C SER A 384 8.64 19.43 -0.65
N ILE A 385 9.36 20.34 0.02
CA ILE A 385 8.89 21.04 1.23
C ILE A 385 7.95 22.20 0.90
N GLN A 386 8.24 23.02 -0.12
CA GLN A 386 7.41 24.18 -0.49
C GLN A 386 6.13 23.77 -1.24
N ASP A 387 6.19 22.74 -2.07
CA ASP A 387 5.03 22.21 -2.81
C ASP A 387 4.11 21.32 -1.94
N PHE A 388 4.55 20.95 -0.74
CA PHE A 388 3.74 20.28 0.29
C PHE A 388 2.69 21.24 0.87
N CYS A 389 3.08 22.51 1.04
CA CYS A 389 2.24 23.62 1.43
C CYS A 389 1.52 24.21 0.22
N GLY A 390 0.31 24.75 0.37
CA GLY A 390 -0.37 25.43 -0.75
C GLY A 390 -1.17 24.52 -1.70
N ARG A 391 -0.83 23.22 -1.79
CA ARG A 391 -1.55 22.25 -2.64
C ARG A 391 -2.32 21.15 -1.91
N LYS A 392 -1.80 20.65 -0.79
CA LYS A 392 -2.36 19.48 -0.08
C LYS A 392 -2.59 19.69 1.41
N TYR A 393 -1.70 20.44 2.06
CA TYR A 393 -1.72 20.64 3.51
C TYR A 393 -1.83 22.12 3.88
N PRO A 394 -2.52 22.44 4.99
CA PRO A 394 -2.92 23.79 5.36
C PRO A 394 -1.80 24.54 6.11
N CYS A 395 -0.65 24.76 5.47
CA CYS A 395 0.51 25.37 6.15
C CYS A 395 0.24 26.80 6.62
N ALA A 396 -0.40 27.64 5.79
CA ALA A 396 -0.73 29.01 6.17
C ALA A 396 -1.71 29.07 7.36
N ALA A 397 -2.63 28.09 7.45
CA ALA A 397 -3.53 27.95 8.60
C ALA A 397 -2.76 27.59 9.88
N VAL A 398 -1.75 26.71 9.79
CA VAL A 398 -0.87 26.38 10.92
C VAL A 398 -0.05 27.58 11.35
N GLU A 399 0.52 28.34 10.40
CA GLU A 399 1.25 29.58 10.69
C GLU A 399 0.35 30.62 11.36
N TYR A 400 -0.88 30.80 10.87
CA TYR A 400 -1.89 31.66 11.50
C TYR A 400 -2.18 31.26 12.95
N LEU A 401 -2.43 29.98 13.21
CA LEU A 401 -2.71 29.47 14.55
C LEU A 401 -1.50 29.58 15.49
N ARG A 402 -0.27 29.51 14.98
CA ARG A 402 0.96 29.71 15.77
C ARG A 402 1.19 31.16 16.14
N ALA A 403 0.82 32.08 15.24
CA ALA A 403 0.89 33.52 15.49
C ALA A 403 -0.13 34.01 16.54
N ARG A 404 -1.03 33.13 17.00
CA ARG A 404 -2.10 33.42 17.96
C ARG A 404 -2.04 32.51 19.19
N PRO A 405 -1.12 32.76 20.14
CA PRO A 405 -0.98 31.96 21.36
C PRO A 405 -2.24 31.94 22.24
N ASP A 406 -3.09 32.97 22.13
CA ASP A 406 -4.40 33.05 22.78
C ASP A 406 -5.34 31.89 22.38
N LEU A 407 -5.11 31.29 21.21
CA LEU A 407 -5.89 30.18 20.68
C LEU A 407 -5.32 28.80 21.04
N LEU A 408 -4.21 28.72 21.78
CA LEU A 408 -3.52 27.45 22.05
C LEU A 408 -4.37 26.51 22.92
N ASN A 409 -5.06 27.05 23.93
CA ASN A 409 -5.87 26.26 24.87
C ASN A 409 -7.27 25.89 24.33
N LYS A 410 -7.65 26.40 23.16
CA LYS A 410 -8.93 26.12 22.50
C LYS A 410 -8.88 24.77 21.79
N ARG A 411 -9.87 23.89 22.00
CA ARG A 411 -9.88 22.56 21.36
C ARG A 411 -10.13 22.68 19.87
N LEU A 412 -9.23 22.08 19.09
CA LEU A 412 -9.25 22.10 17.63
C LEU A 412 -9.90 20.84 17.08
N PHE A 413 -10.95 21.00 16.29
CA PHE A 413 -11.45 19.96 15.39
C PHE A 413 -10.73 20.09 14.04
N ASN A 414 -10.11 19.00 13.59
CA ASN A 414 -9.37 18.97 12.33
C ASN A 414 -9.97 17.96 11.35
N SER A 415 -9.73 18.20 10.06
CA SER A 415 -9.98 17.18 9.02
C SER A 415 -9.13 15.93 9.24
N TYR A 416 -9.72 14.75 9.08
CA TYR A 416 -9.07 13.44 9.29
C TYR A 416 -7.76 13.30 8.50
N ASP A 417 -7.79 13.64 7.21
CA ASP A 417 -6.64 13.53 6.30
C ASP A 417 -5.47 14.48 6.68
N TRP A 418 -5.70 15.45 7.58
CA TRP A 418 -4.68 16.39 8.04
C TRP A 418 -4.15 16.06 9.42
N GLY A 419 -4.74 15.10 10.14
CA GLY A 419 -4.32 14.76 11.50
C GLY A 419 -2.84 14.41 11.59
N GLY A 420 -2.36 13.51 10.73
CA GLY A 420 -0.96 13.12 10.68
C GLY A 420 -0.02 14.29 10.41
N TYR A 421 -0.36 15.14 9.44
CA TYR A 421 0.37 16.36 9.15
C TYR A 421 0.42 17.31 10.35
N LEU A 422 -0.71 17.56 11.02
CA LEU A 422 -0.79 18.49 12.15
C LEU A 422 0.08 18.02 13.32
N LEU A 423 0.15 16.72 13.60
CA LEU A 423 1.04 16.20 14.64
C LEU A 423 2.52 16.51 14.38
N TRP A 424 2.93 16.51 13.12
CA TRP A 424 4.30 16.84 12.73
C TRP A 424 4.54 18.33 12.65
N ALA A 425 3.62 19.04 12.02
CA ALA A 425 3.77 20.44 11.68
C ALA A 425 3.31 21.38 12.78
N TYR A 426 2.53 20.95 13.77
CA TYR A 426 2.09 21.72 14.93
C TYR A 426 2.05 20.86 16.21
N PRO A 427 3.21 20.35 16.66
CA PRO A 427 3.28 19.34 17.71
C PRO A 427 2.88 19.83 19.10
N GLU A 428 2.87 21.14 19.34
CA GLU A 428 2.45 21.72 20.61
C GLU A 428 0.92 21.63 20.81
N ARG A 429 0.17 21.26 19.78
CA ARG A 429 -1.28 21.28 19.77
C ARG A 429 -1.87 19.88 19.69
N GLN A 430 -2.79 19.58 20.62
CA GLN A 430 -3.58 18.37 20.53
C GLN A 430 -4.68 18.49 19.46
N ILE A 431 -4.94 17.39 18.76
CA ILE A 431 -5.91 17.31 17.66
C ILE A 431 -7.11 16.43 18.02
N PHE A 432 -8.16 16.49 17.21
CA PHE A 432 -9.36 15.67 17.41
C PHE A 432 -9.16 14.22 16.93
N ILE A 433 -8.63 14.04 15.72
CA ILE A 433 -8.48 12.71 15.10
C ILE A 433 -7.31 12.67 14.09
N ASP A 434 -6.73 11.47 13.90
CA ASP A 434 -5.76 11.13 12.86
C ASP A 434 -5.90 9.66 12.43
N GLY A 435 -5.02 9.19 11.54
CA GLY A 435 -5.08 7.86 10.92
C GLY A 435 -4.55 6.67 11.74
N ARG A 436 -3.97 6.87 12.93
CA ARG A 436 -3.31 5.79 13.70
C ARG A 436 -4.27 4.80 14.33
N MET A 437 -5.39 5.29 14.85
CA MET A 437 -6.34 4.51 15.66
C MET A 437 -7.81 4.74 15.27
N PRO A 438 -8.21 4.68 13.98
CA PRO A 438 -9.61 4.91 13.59
C PRO A 438 -10.60 3.96 14.25
N GLN A 439 -10.15 2.78 14.68
CA GLN A 439 -10.92 1.73 15.35
C GLN A 439 -10.98 1.88 16.88
N ALA A 440 -10.27 2.82 17.49
CA ALA A 440 -10.26 2.97 18.95
C ALA A 440 -11.66 3.33 19.47
N GLU A 441 -12.08 2.65 20.53
CA GLU A 441 -13.35 2.91 21.18
C GLU A 441 -13.30 4.25 21.92
N TYR A 442 -14.32 5.07 21.68
CA TYR A 442 -14.52 6.36 22.28
C TYR A 442 -16.02 6.67 22.34
N ARG A 443 -16.55 6.88 23.55
CA ARG A 443 -17.97 7.17 23.82
C ARG A 443 -18.96 6.18 23.18
N HIS A 444 -18.71 4.88 23.33
CA HIS A 444 -19.53 3.77 22.81
C HIS A 444 -19.52 3.56 21.29
N HIS A 445 -18.77 4.38 20.56
CA HIS A 445 -18.50 4.21 19.14
C HIS A 445 -16.98 4.11 18.91
N THR A 446 -16.55 3.89 17.68
CA THR A 446 -15.17 4.14 17.28
C THR A 446 -14.93 5.65 17.11
N ILE A 447 -13.70 6.12 17.31
CA ILE A 447 -13.35 7.54 17.10
C ILE A 447 -13.65 8.00 15.67
N LEU A 448 -13.51 7.10 14.68
CA LEU A 448 -13.86 7.41 13.30
C LEU A 448 -15.38 7.59 13.12
N GLU A 449 -16.20 6.78 13.77
CA GLU A 449 -17.66 6.98 13.77
C GLU A 449 -18.02 8.33 14.39
N GLU A 450 -17.43 8.66 15.54
CA GLU A 450 -17.64 9.96 16.18
C GLU A 450 -17.24 11.13 15.28
N TYR A 451 -16.15 10.99 14.53
CA TYR A 451 -15.77 11.96 13.51
C TYR A 451 -16.80 12.06 12.37
N LEU A 452 -17.32 10.92 11.89
CA LEU A 452 -18.28 10.89 10.78
C LEU A 452 -19.65 11.42 11.17
N ARG A 453 -20.03 11.43 12.46
CA ARG A 453 -21.29 12.04 12.94
C ARG A 453 -21.39 13.52 12.56
N PHE A 454 -20.30 14.27 12.62
CA PHE A 454 -20.24 15.67 12.16
C PHE A 454 -20.58 15.83 10.66
N ARG A 455 -20.52 14.75 9.87
CA ARG A 455 -20.82 14.76 8.43
C ARG A 455 -22.14 14.09 8.05
N SER A 456 -22.85 13.50 9.01
CA SER A 456 -24.02 12.65 8.72
C SER A 456 -25.32 13.42 8.48
N GLY A 457 -25.40 14.69 8.92
CA GLY A 457 -26.60 15.53 8.82
C GLY A 457 -27.79 15.08 9.66
N SER A 458 -27.74 13.89 10.26
CA SER A 458 -28.80 13.30 11.09
C SER A 458 -28.75 13.72 12.56
N GLU A 459 -27.73 14.48 12.95
CA GLU A 459 -27.41 14.82 14.33
C GLU A 459 -27.40 16.33 14.53
N ASP A 460 -27.68 16.79 15.76
CA ASP A 460 -27.50 18.19 16.14
C ASP A 460 -26.00 18.50 16.26
N ILE A 461 -25.45 19.13 15.22
CA ILE A 461 -24.04 19.50 15.13
C ILE A 461 -23.64 20.49 16.23
N GLY A 462 -24.52 21.40 16.63
CA GLY A 462 -24.26 22.34 17.72
C GLY A 462 -24.06 21.60 19.04
N ASN A 463 -24.94 20.65 19.33
CA ASN A 463 -24.82 19.79 20.51
C ASN A 463 -23.55 18.92 20.47
N LEU A 464 -23.18 18.38 19.31
CA LEU A 464 -21.90 17.67 19.14
C LEU A 464 -20.72 18.57 19.46
N LEU A 465 -20.60 19.73 18.81
CA LEU A 465 -19.52 20.70 19.06
C LEU A 465 -19.42 21.08 20.55
N ASN A 466 -20.57 21.25 21.23
CA ASN A 466 -20.65 21.49 22.68
C ASN A 466 -20.17 20.31 23.52
N THR A 467 -20.63 19.10 23.21
CA THR A 467 -20.27 17.87 23.94
C THR A 467 -18.77 17.63 23.94
N TYR A 468 -18.11 17.96 22.83
CA TYR A 468 -16.67 17.84 22.66
C TYR A 468 -15.89 19.08 23.15
N GLN A 469 -16.61 20.15 23.51
CA GLN A 469 -16.05 21.45 23.87
C GLN A 469 -15.11 21.98 22.77
N ILE A 470 -15.53 21.86 21.51
CA ILE A 470 -14.76 22.33 20.35
C ILE A 470 -14.93 23.85 20.25
N ASP A 471 -13.80 24.55 20.13
CA ASP A 471 -13.74 26.00 20.05
C ASP A 471 -13.17 26.49 18.70
N LEU A 472 -12.46 25.62 18.00
CA LEU A 472 -11.85 25.89 16.70
C LEU A 472 -12.10 24.75 15.74
N VAL A 473 -12.42 25.06 14.49
CA VAL A 473 -12.69 24.07 13.45
C VAL A 473 -11.84 24.39 12.23
N LEU A 474 -10.91 23.50 11.88
CA LEU A 474 -10.04 23.59 10.70
C LEU A 474 -10.52 22.59 9.63
N LEU A 475 -11.07 23.13 8.54
CA LEU A 475 -11.64 22.36 7.43
C LEU A 475 -10.96 22.69 6.10
N LYS A 476 -11.20 21.83 5.11
CA LYS A 476 -10.86 22.08 3.70
C LYS A 476 -11.78 23.18 3.16
N LYS A 477 -11.23 24.19 2.47
CA LYS A 477 -12.01 25.28 1.87
C LYS A 477 -13.01 24.79 0.82
N SER A 478 -12.69 23.74 0.09
CA SER A 478 -13.66 23.08 -0.77
C SER A 478 -13.50 21.57 -0.68
N VAL A 479 -14.61 20.90 -0.43
CA VAL A 479 -14.74 19.47 -0.72
C VAL A 479 -15.24 19.43 -2.15
N GLY A 480 -14.32 19.43 -3.12
CA GLY A 480 -14.71 19.35 -4.53
C GLY A 480 -15.59 18.12 -4.76
N PRO A 481 -16.63 18.20 -5.60
CA PRO A 481 -17.45 17.05 -5.92
C PRO A 481 -16.57 15.92 -6.44
N LEU A 482 -17.03 14.67 -6.30
CA LEU A 482 -16.37 13.56 -6.96
C LEU A 482 -16.32 13.84 -8.46
N ALA A 483 -15.13 14.11 -9.00
CA ALA A 483 -14.94 14.45 -10.39
C ALA A 483 -15.22 13.23 -11.28
N LEU A 484 -16.43 13.14 -11.84
CA LEU A 484 -16.77 12.18 -12.88
C LEU A 484 -16.21 12.62 -14.23
N ARG A 485 -15.68 11.66 -14.99
CA ARG A 485 -15.38 11.85 -16.41
C ARG A 485 -16.69 11.97 -17.19
N SER A 486 -16.69 12.74 -18.28
CA SER A 486 -17.91 12.98 -19.08
C SER A 486 -18.60 11.70 -19.56
N TRP A 487 -17.82 10.67 -19.87
CA TRP A 487 -18.36 9.37 -20.27
C TRP A 487 -18.92 8.55 -19.08
N GLU A 488 -18.42 8.76 -17.86
CA GLU A 488 -18.95 8.10 -16.65
C GLU A 488 -20.33 8.65 -16.32
N LYS A 489 -20.51 9.98 -16.45
CA LYS A 489 -21.82 10.64 -16.31
C LYS A 489 -22.84 10.04 -17.29
N LEU A 490 -22.44 9.90 -18.56
CA LEU A 490 -23.29 9.34 -19.60
C LEU A 490 -23.61 7.85 -19.35
N PHE A 491 -22.61 7.05 -18.97
CA PHE A 491 -22.78 5.60 -18.83
C PHE A 491 -23.54 5.21 -17.56
N PHE A 492 -23.25 5.85 -16.42
CA PHE A 492 -23.89 5.54 -15.14
C PHE A 492 -25.15 6.38 -14.89
N GLN A 493 -25.46 7.37 -15.73
CA GLN A 493 -26.60 8.28 -15.59
C GLN A 493 -26.61 9.03 -14.24
N ILE A 494 -25.42 9.35 -13.70
CA ILE A 494 -25.26 10.05 -12.42
C ILE A 494 -25.28 11.56 -12.66
N SER A 495 -26.15 12.28 -11.94
CA SER A 495 -26.24 13.74 -11.96
C SER A 495 -25.15 14.39 -11.09
N GLU A 496 -24.85 15.68 -11.30
CA GLU A 496 -23.87 16.38 -10.44
C GLU A 496 -24.37 16.55 -9.00
N GLU A 497 -25.69 16.70 -8.81
CA GLU A 497 -26.33 16.80 -7.49
C GLU A 497 -26.14 15.52 -6.66
N GLU A 498 -26.16 14.34 -7.30
CA GLU A 498 -25.90 13.05 -6.65
C GLU A 498 -24.43 12.89 -6.17
N LEU A 499 -23.51 13.72 -6.64
CA LEU A 499 -22.08 13.67 -6.30
C LEU A 499 -21.68 14.69 -5.25
N THR A 500 -22.56 15.65 -4.97
CA THR A 500 -22.38 16.67 -3.94
C THR A 500 -23.08 16.22 -2.67
N ALA A 501 -22.34 15.54 -1.79
CA ALA A 501 -22.80 15.38 -0.41
C ALA A 501 -22.65 16.73 0.31
N PRO A 502 -23.72 17.29 0.91
CA PRO A 502 -23.61 18.52 1.68
C PRO A 502 -22.66 18.34 2.87
N ASP A 503 -21.76 19.29 3.07
CA ASP A 503 -20.91 19.36 4.26
C ASP A 503 -21.74 19.98 5.40
N TYR A 504 -22.50 19.14 6.11
CA TYR A 504 -23.42 19.60 7.15
C TYR A 504 -22.72 20.38 8.26
N LEU A 505 -21.51 19.98 8.66
CA LEU A 505 -20.70 20.73 9.65
C LEU A 505 -20.45 22.14 9.15
N ARG A 506 -20.02 22.29 7.89
CA ARG A 506 -19.78 23.61 7.32
C ARG A 506 -21.06 24.42 7.22
N LEU A 507 -22.16 23.83 6.74
CA LEU A 507 -23.47 24.51 6.65
C LEU A 507 -23.93 25.04 8.02
N TYR A 508 -23.72 24.27 9.09
CA TYR A 508 -23.98 24.73 10.45
C TYR A 508 -23.07 25.89 10.86
N LEU A 509 -21.75 25.77 10.64
CA LEU A 509 -20.78 26.81 11.00
C LEU A 509 -21.02 28.13 10.26
N ASP A 510 -21.40 28.07 8.98
CA ASP A 510 -21.68 29.25 8.16
C ASP A 510 -23.02 29.92 8.54
N SER A 511 -23.97 29.18 9.12
CA SER A 511 -25.29 29.70 9.49
C SER A 511 -25.42 30.10 10.97
N SER A 512 -24.52 29.62 11.83
CA SER A 512 -24.55 29.88 13.27
C SER A 512 -23.92 31.23 13.63
N LEU A 513 -24.60 32.02 14.46
CA LEU A 513 -24.06 33.29 14.99
C LEU A 513 -22.88 33.09 15.96
N ASP A 514 -22.79 31.91 16.59
CA ASP A 514 -21.73 31.60 17.57
C ASP A 514 -20.35 31.32 16.93
N TRP A 515 -20.25 31.26 15.61
CA TRP A 515 -19.02 30.89 14.89
C TRP A 515 -18.64 31.95 13.87
N GLN A 516 -17.35 32.28 13.81
CA GLN A 516 -16.82 33.25 12.87
C GLN A 516 -15.63 32.67 12.10
N VAL A 517 -15.55 32.93 10.80
CA VAL A 517 -14.36 32.65 10.00
C VAL A 517 -13.27 33.63 10.39
N VAL A 518 -12.14 33.11 10.88
CA VAL A 518 -10.99 33.92 11.34
C VAL A 518 -9.77 33.78 10.45
N PHE A 519 -9.74 32.76 9.60
CA PHE A 519 -8.72 32.56 8.58
C PHE A 519 -9.29 31.79 7.39
N GLU A 520 -8.88 32.18 6.19
CA GLU A 520 -9.23 31.48 4.95
C GLU A 520 -8.10 31.64 3.92
N ASP A 521 -7.69 30.53 3.30
CA ASP A 521 -6.79 30.52 2.14
C ASP A 521 -7.36 29.64 1.02
N ASN A 522 -6.59 29.24 0.00
CA ASN A 522 -7.10 28.40 -1.09
C ASN A 522 -7.35 26.93 -0.69
N ILE A 523 -6.81 26.47 0.43
CA ILE A 523 -6.87 25.06 0.86
C ILE A 523 -7.83 24.88 2.02
N SER A 524 -7.89 25.85 2.91
CA SER A 524 -8.33 25.69 4.28
C SER A 524 -9.09 26.90 4.80
N ILE A 525 -9.92 26.63 5.80
CA ILE A 525 -10.73 27.62 6.50
C ILE A 525 -10.71 27.28 7.99
N ILE A 526 -10.60 28.30 8.83
CA ILE A 526 -10.66 28.19 10.29
C ILE A 526 -11.88 28.96 10.79
N TYR A 527 -12.74 28.26 11.52
CA TYR A 527 -13.81 28.86 12.30
C TYR A 527 -13.39 28.91 13.76
N GLU A 528 -13.68 30.04 14.42
CA GLU A 528 -13.50 30.25 15.84
C GLU A 528 -14.85 30.51 16.50
N ARG A 529 -15.08 29.81 17.60
CA ARG A 529 -16.25 30.03 18.44
C ARG A 529 -16.13 31.34 19.19
N GLN A 530 -17.14 32.20 19.02
CA GLN A 530 -17.30 33.42 19.79
C GLN A 530 -17.93 33.06 21.14
N LYS A 531 -17.30 33.50 22.23
CA LYS A 531 -17.94 33.44 23.54
C LYS A 531 -18.86 34.65 23.64
N ASN A 532 -20.17 34.41 23.65
CA ASN A 532 -21.12 35.40 24.16
C ASN A 532 -20.95 35.55 25.67
#